data_AF-A0A4R7W7V1-F1
#
_entry.id   AF-A0A4R7W7V1-F1
#
_cell.length_a   1.000
_cell.length_b   1.000
_cell.length_c   1.000
_cell.angle_alpha   90.00
_cell.angle_beta   90.00
_cell.angle_gamma   90.00
#
_symmetry.space_group_name_H-M   'P 1'
#
loop_
_entity.id
_entity.type
_entity.pdbx_description
1 polymer ?
#
loop_
_entity_poly.entity_id
_entity_poly.type
_entity_poly.pdbx_seq_one_letter_code
_entity_poly.pdbx_strand_id
1 'polypeptide(L)'
;MDYEYDPLSNLTTLTLPTGQHLNHLYYGSGHLHQLNLDGLLISDMERDDLHREIYRTQGKLTSCFGYDAMGRKSWQFASELPGEKLSQIHNPGDNSLLVDHAYNPIHRRYE
;
A
#
# COMPACT_ATOMS: atom_id res chain seq x y z
N MET A 1 -10.40 10.35 -21.80
CA MET A 1 -9.59 10.05 -20.61
C MET A 1 -9.27 11.38 -20.01
N ASP A 2 -9.75 11.61 -18.81
CA ASP A 2 -9.64 12.90 -18.11
C ASP A 2 -8.97 12.67 -16.76
N TYR A 3 -8.21 13.68 -16.33
CA TYR A 3 -7.40 13.62 -15.13
C TYR A 3 -7.72 14.83 -14.26
N GLU A 4 -8.00 14.60 -12.99
CA GLU A 4 -8.24 15.65 -11.99
C GLU A 4 -7.15 15.59 -10.93
N TYR A 5 -6.72 16.76 -10.47
CA TYR A 5 -5.62 16.88 -9.50
C TYR A 5 -6.03 17.76 -8.33
N ASP A 6 -5.48 17.47 -7.15
CA ASP A 6 -5.59 18.33 -5.98
C ASP A 6 -4.63 19.55 -6.08
N PRO A 7 -4.71 20.53 -5.15
CA PRO A 7 -3.80 21.68 -5.14
C PRO A 7 -2.31 21.34 -4.94
N LEU A 8 -1.99 20.15 -4.45
CA LEU A 8 -0.62 19.63 -4.33
C LEU A 8 -0.17 18.88 -5.59
N SER A 9 -0.98 18.89 -6.65
CA SER A 9 -0.75 18.19 -7.92
C SER A 9 -0.74 16.67 -7.81
N ASN A 10 -1.40 16.10 -6.79
CA ASN A 10 -1.67 14.66 -6.75
C ASN A 10 -2.90 14.35 -7.62
N LEU A 11 -2.86 13.26 -8.39
CA LEU A 11 -3.98 12.79 -9.21
C LEU A 11 -5.10 12.31 -8.30
N THR A 12 -6.26 12.96 -8.26
CA THR A 12 -7.41 12.54 -7.44
C THR A 12 -8.37 11.63 -8.20
N THR A 13 -8.59 11.91 -9.48
CA THR A 13 -9.56 11.16 -10.31
C THR A 13 -8.98 10.90 -11.69
N LEU A 14 -9.08 9.66 -12.16
CA LEU A 14 -8.85 9.28 -13.54
C LEU A 14 -10.16 8.73 -14.13
N THR A 15 -10.70 9.43 -15.13
CA THR A 15 -11.84 8.95 -15.91
C THR A 15 -11.36 8.02 -17.01
N LEU A 16 -11.68 6.73 -16.87
CA LEU A 16 -11.33 5.68 -17.80
C LEU A 16 -12.10 5.83 -19.13
N PRO A 17 -11.64 5.21 -20.24
CA PRO A 17 -12.37 5.25 -21.53
C PRO A 17 -13.80 4.72 -21.46
N THR A 18 -14.10 3.87 -20.47
CA THR A 18 -15.42 3.32 -20.20
C THR A 18 -16.33 4.27 -19.44
N GLY A 19 -15.84 5.46 -19.05
CA GLY A 19 -16.57 6.46 -18.26
C GLY A 19 -16.50 6.24 -16.75
N GLN A 20 -15.89 5.14 -16.30
CA GLN A 20 -15.70 4.86 -14.87
C GLN A 20 -14.60 5.73 -14.27
N HIS A 21 -14.69 5.98 -12.96
CA HIS A 21 -13.79 6.83 -12.21
C HIS A 21 -12.88 6.01 -11.30
N LEU A 22 -11.58 6.02 -11.59
CA LEU A 22 -10.56 5.53 -10.69
C LEU A 22 -10.13 6.67 -9.76
N ASN A 23 -10.49 6.57 -8.49
CA ASN A 23 -10.25 7.60 -7.49
C ASN A 23 -9.07 7.26 -6.58
N HIS A 24 -8.29 8.27 -6.25
CA HIS A 24 -7.13 8.22 -5.37
C HIS A 24 -7.40 9.15 -4.19
N LEU A 25 -7.43 8.60 -2.98
CA LEU A 25 -7.62 9.37 -1.76
C LEU A 25 -6.29 9.46 -1.03
N TYR A 26 -5.90 10.68 -0.67
CA TYR A 26 -4.63 10.96 -0.01
C TYR A 26 -4.84 11.43 1.43
N TYR A 27 -3.89 11.13 2.31
CA TYR A 27 -3.73 11.85 3.56
C TYR A 27 -3.22 13.27 3.30
N GLY A 28 -3.41 14.19 4.25
CA GLY A 28 -2.97 15.59 4.12
C GLY A 28 -1.46 15.77 3.84
N SER A 29 -0.64 14.75 4.06
CA SER A 29 0.78 14.69 3.69
C SER A 29 1.06 14.30 2.23
N GLY A 30 0.03 14.01 1.42
CA GLY A 30 0.17 13.57 0.02
C GLY A 30 0.40 12.06 -0.14
N HIS A 31 0.23 11.27 0.93
CA HIS A 31 0.36 9.81 0.85
C HIS A 31 -0.96 9.16 0.48
N LEU A 32 -0.96 8.32 -0.55
CA LEU A 32 -2.13 7.59 -1.02
C LEU A 32 -2.63 6.64 0.08
N HIS A 33 -3.83 6.90 0.58
CA HIS A 33 -4.52 6.07 1.55
C HIS A 33 -5.36 5.00 0.85
N GLN A 34 -6.13 5.38 -0.18
CA GLN A 34 -7.12 4.49 -0.77
C GLN A 34 -7.21 4.64 -2.30
N LEU A 35 -7.46 3.53 -2.97
CA LEU A 35 -7.87 3.44 -4.37
C LEU A 35 -9.26 2.83 -4.48
N ASN A 36 -10.14 3.44 -5.27
CA ASN A 36 -11.45 2.87 -5.57
C ASN A 36 -11.87 3.09 -7.02
N LEU A 37 -12.72 2.21 -7.54
CA LEU A 37 -13.35 2.34 -8.84
C LEU A 37 -14.85 2.57 -8.63
N ASP A 38 -15.34 3.76 -9.00
CA ASP A 38 -16.73 4.17 -8.79
C ASP A 38 -17.20 3.97 -7.33
N GLY A 39 -16.32 4.22 -6.36
CA GLY A 39 -16.58 4.02 -4.94
C GLY A 39 -16.33 2.60 -4.43
N LEU A 40 -16.13 1.61 -5.31
CA LEU A 40 -15.74 0.26 -4.90
C LEU A 40 -14.26 0.22 -4.52
N LEU A 41 -13.98 -0.06 -3.25
CA LEU A 41 -12.62 -0.19 -2.73
C LEU A 41 -11.82 -1.23 -3.53
N ILE A 42 -10.71 -0.79 -4.12
CA ILE A 42 -9.72 -1.65 -4.78
C ILE A 42 -8.60 -1.96 -3.80
N SER A 43 -8.05 -0.92 -3.18
CA SER A 43 -6.90 -1.05 -2.29
C SER A 43 -6.94 0.02 -1.20
N ASP A 44 -6.61 -0.38 0.02
CA ASP A 44 -6.41 0.50 1.16
C ASP A 44 -4.99 0.30 1.71
N MET A 45 -4.34 1.36 2.15
CA MET A 45 -2.96 1.38 2.59
C MET A 45 -2.85 2.10 3.94
N GLU A 46 -2.30 1.41 4.94
CA GLU A 46 -1.95 2.00 6.23
C GLU A 46 -0.45 2.14 6.38
N ARG A 47 -0.04 3.15 7.14
CA ARG A 47 1.36 3.54 7.32
C ARG A 47 1.67 3.74 8.79
N ASP A 48 2.94 3.57 9.13
CA ASP A 48 3.46 3.97 10.43
C ASP A 48 3.72 5.50 10.51
N ASP A 49 4.16 5.96 11.68
CA ASP A 49 4.47 7.37 11.93
C ASP A 49 5.60 7.93 11.04
N LEU A 50 6.40 7.06 10.42
CA LEU A 50 7.43 7.42 9.44
C LEU A 50 6.92 7.37 7.99
N HIS A 51 5.61 7.25 7.80
CA HIS A 51 4.93 7.14 6.52
C HIS A 51 5.35 5.94 5.67
N ARG A 52 5.87 4.89 6.31
CA ARG A 52 6.19 3.63 5.63
C ARG A 52 4.95 2.75 5.65
N GLU A 53 4.63 2.16 4.51
CA GLU A 53 3.44 1.30 4.41
C GLU A 53 3.66 0.02 5.19
N ILE A 54 2.81 -0.23 6.18
CA ILE A 54 2.87 -1.43 7.03
C ILE A 54 1.78 -2.44 6.68
N TYR A 55 0.73 -1.98 5.99
CA TYR A 55 -0.45 -2.76 5.66
C TYR A 55 -1.06 -2.32 4.32
N ARG A 56 -1.51 -3.30 3.52
CA ARG A 56 -2.28 -3.05 2.31
C ARG A 56 -3.37 -4.10 2.12
N THR A 57 -4.60 -3.67 1.85
CA THR A 57 -5.62 -4.53 1.21
C THR A 57 -5.58 -4.36 -0.30
N GLN A 58 -5.85 -5.43 -1.05
CA GLN A 58 -6.11 -5.39 -2.47
C GLN A 58 -7.07 -6.51 -2.86
N GLY A 59 -8.35 -6.17 -3.02
CA GLY A 59 -9.41 -7.17 -3.14
C GLY A 59 -9.44 -8.09 -1.92
N LYS A 60 -9.21 -9.39 -2.12
CA LYS A 60 -9.13 -10.38 -1.03
C LYS A 60 -7.76 -10.48 -0.38
N LEU A 61 -6.73 -9.95 -1.03
CA LEU A 61 -5.36 -10.08 -0.55
C LEU A 61 -5.07 -9.00 0.47
N THR A 62 -4.46 -9.40 1.57
CA THR A 62 -3.90 -8.51 2.56
C THR A 62 -2.39 -8.70 2.60
N SER A 63 -1.62 -7.62 2.52
CA SER A 63 -0.16 -7.62 2.61
C SER A 63 0.30 -6.86 3.85
N CYS A 64 1.34 -7.36 4.50
CA CYS A 64 1.99 -6.68 5.62
C CYS A 64 3.49 -6.54 5.37
N PHE A 65 4.07 -5.47 5.90
CA PHE A 65 5.46 -5.11 5.68
C PHE A 65 6.13 -4.76 7.00
N GLY A 66 7.33 -5.29 7.20
CA GLY A 66 8.19 -4.93 8.31
C GLY A 66 9.44 -4.20 7.83
N TYR A 67 9.94 -3.29 8.66
CA TYR A 67 11.13 -2.52 8.38
C TYR A 67 12.14 -2.67 9.52
N ASP A 68 13.43 -2.66 9.17
CA ASP A 68 14.49 -2.55 10.17
C ASP A 68 14.68 -1.09 10.65
N ALA A 69 15.57 -0.90 11.62
CA ALA A 69 15.88 0.42 12.18
C ALA A 69 16.47 1.40 11.16
N MET A 70 17.01 0.91 10.03
CA MET A 70 17.51 1.74 8.94
C MET A 70 16.42 2.08 7.91
N GLY A 71 15.18 1.63 8.13
CA GLY A 71 14.05 1.85 7.23
C GLY A 71 14.04 0.97 6.00
N ARG A 72 14.85 -0.10 5.97
CA ARG A 72 14.83 -1.08 4.88
C ARG A 72 13.76 -2.12 5.17
N LYS A 73 13.00 -2.53 4.15
CA LYS A 73 12.00 -3.58 4.30
C LYS A 73 12.71 -4.90 4.68
N SER A 74 12.47 -5.37 5.89
CA SER A 74 13.08 -6.58 6.47
C SER A 74 12.27 -7.83 6.16
N TRP A 75 10.95 -7.72 6.10
CA TRP A 75 10.07 -8.82 5.73
C TRP A 75 8.80 -8.32 5.03
N GLN A 76 8.15 -9.22 4.29
CA GLN A 76 6.79 -9.02 3.81
C GLN A 76 6.08 -10.37 3.75
N PHE A 77 4.77 -10.33 3.89
CA PHE A 77 3.93 -11.47 3.55
C PHE A 77 2.58 -10.99 3.04
N ALA A 78 1.88 -11.91 2.37
CA ALA A 78 0.53 -11.66 1.91
C ALA A 78 -0.36 -12.89 2.17
N SER A 79 -1.61 -12.65 2.54
CA SER A 79 -2.59 -13.67 2.88
C SER A 79 -3.99 -13.21 2.53
N GLU A 80 -4.93 -14.13 2.34
CA GLU A 80 -6.35 -13.81 2.23
C GLU A 80 -7.02 -13.61 3.62
N LEU A 81 -6.23 -13.67 4.70
CA LEU A 81 -6.72 -13.36 6.03
C LEU A 81 -7.16 -11.87 6.12
N PRO A 82 -8.26 -11.59 6.84
CA PRO A 82 -8.71 -10.21 7.06
C PRO A 82 -7.66 -9.37 7.79
N GLY A 83 -7.64 -8.07 7.48
CA GLY A 83 -6.70 -7.11 8.07
C GLY A 83 -6.68 -7.05 9.58
N GLU A 84 -7.84 -7.14 10.22
CA GLU A 84 -7.99 -7.13 11.67
C GLU A 84 -7.23 -8.28 12.37
N LYS A 85 -7.02 -9.40 11.67
CA LYS A 85 -6.21 -10.52 12.18
C LYS A 85 -4.71 -10.31 11.96
N LEU A 86 -4.35 -9.42 11.05
CA LEU A 86 -2.97 -9.13 10.64
C LEU A 86 -2.41 -7.85 11.27
N SER A 87 -3.27 -6.95 11.77
CA SER A 87 -2.89 -5.73 12.51
C SER A 87 -2.15 -6.03 13.84
N GLN A 88 -2.28 -7.26 14.34
CA GLN A 88 -1.57 -7.76 15.53
C GLN A 88 -0.16 -8.27 15.21
N ILE A 89 0.21 -8.43 13.94
CA ILE A 89 1.51 -8.94 13.51
C ILE A 89 2.48 -7.75 13.46
N HIS A 90 2.89 -7.30 14.65
CA HIS A 90 3.88 -6.24 14.82
C HIS A 90 5.32 -6.75 14.85
N ASN A 91 5.55 -8.08 14.88
CA ASN A 91 6.88 -8.69 14.74
C ASN A 91 6.79 -10.21 14.50
N PRO A 92 7.77 -10.79 13.79
CA PRO A 92 7.77 -12.17 13.32
C PRO A 92 8.24 -13.11 14.44
N GLY A 93 7.40 -13.32 15.46
CA GLY A 93 7.56 -14.49 16.35
C GLY A 93 7.04 -15.77 15.72
N ASP A 94 6.11 -15.65 14.78
CA ASP A 94 5.45 -16.74 14.09
C ASP A 94 5.79 -16.70 12.59
N ASN A 95 6.86 -17.42 12.23
CA ASN A 95 7.53 -17.37 10.93
C ASN A 95 6.83 -18.19 9.82
N SER A 96 5.60 -18.67 10.04
CA SER A 96 4.96 -19.62 9.13
C SER A 96 4.47 -19.02 7.80
N LEU A 97 4.28 -17.70 7.72
CA LEU A 97 3.77 -16.99 6.53
C LEU A 97 4.77 -16.02 5.89
N LEU A 98 5.95 -15.86 6.47
CA LEU A 98 6.93 -14.89 6.00
C LEU A 98 7.62 -15.35 4.72
N VAL A 99 7.60 -14.50 3.70
CA VAL A 99 8.53 -14.64 2.57
C VAL A 99 9.78 -13.87 2.96
N ASP A 100 10.79 -14.60 3.43
CA ASP A 100 12.08 -14.02 3.79
C ASP A 100 12.81 -13.61 2.51
N HIS A 101 12.95 -12.31 2.29
CA HIS A 101 13.76 -11.80 1.19
C HIS A 101 15.19 -11.68 1.69
N ALA A 102 15.97 -12.76 1.51
CA ALA A 102 17.42 -12.67 1.60
C ALA A 102 17.89 -11.55 0.67
N TYR A 103 18.31 -10.43 1.27
CA TYR A 103 18.99 -9.27 0.70
C TYR A 103 18.87 -9.16 -0.84
N ASN A 104 17.91 -8.38 -1.32
CA ASN A 104 17.78 -8.09 -2.76
C ASN A 104 18.43 -6.73 -3.07
N PRO A 105 19.66 -6.68 -3.62
CA PRO A 105 20.31 -5.43 -3.98
C PRO A 105 19.75 -4.94 -5.32
N ILE A 106 18.50 -4.47 -5.37
CA ILE A 106 17.97 -3.83 -6.57
C ILE A 106 18.19 -2.33 -6.48
N HIS A 107 19.21 -1.92 -7.21
CA HIS A 107 19.54 -0.58 -7.64
C HIS A 107 18.31 0.26 -7.97
N ARG A 108 18.29 1.47 -7.40
CA ARG A 108 17.48 2.61 -7.84
C ARG A 108 17.84 2.92 -9.30
N ARG A 109 17.08 2.43 -10.28
CA ARG A 109 17.18 2.91 -11.68
C ARG A 109 16.25 4.11 -11.84
N TYR A 110 16.76 5.27 -11.47
CA TYR A 110 16.47 6.50 -12.20
C TYR A 110 17.78 6.89 -12.90
N GLU A 111 17.89 6.53 -14.17
CA GLU A 111 18.67 7.25 -15.19
C GLU A 111 17.78 7.38 -16.43
#